data_AF-A0A7X7AT93-F1
#
_entry.id   AF-A0A7X7AT93-F1
#
_cell.length_a   1.000
_cell.length_b   1.000
_cell.length_c   1.000
_cell.angle_alpha   90.00
_cell.angle_beta   90.00
_cell.angle_gamma   90.00
#
_symmetry.space_group_name_H-M   'P 1'
#
loop_
_entity.id
_entity.type
_entity.pdbx_description
1 polymer ?
#
loop_
_entity_poly.entity_id
_entity_poly.type
_entity_poly.pdbx_seq_one_letter_code
_entity_poly.pdbx_strand_id
1 'polypeptide(L)'
;ITLVNAKLTDSYIAAFMPFFPFVYPDTGSRYLIKTQILLNSAYFLNIQRMEASIKNAVEVGHFPPNSNRYSTVAHEFGHYLSFLAMMKENKLDYVLISDLDSDTFIKSANAFADGSFSLKMMTEAYENYKSKTNTSMSLLEFRSSISAYAVAKDNKGEYIYDETIAEAFHDYYLNKNKSKDASKEIVSVLNKYLGGS
;
A
#
# COMPACT_ATOMS: atom_id res chain seq x y z
N ILE A 1 -12.29 7.02 4.03
CA ILE A 1 -11.59 6.92 5.33
C ILE A 1 -12.64 6.74 6.41
N THR A 2 -12.43 5.80 7.33
CA THR A 2 -13.41 5.39 8.36
C THR A 2 -12.67 5.21 9.69
N LEU A 3 -13.14 5.81 10.79
CA LEU A 3 -12.65 5.48 12.14
C LEU A 3 -13.31 4.19 12.62
N VAL A 4 -12.52 3.21 13.05
CA VAL A 4 -13.00 1.91 13.52
C VAL A 4 -12.79 1.80 15.01
N ASN A 5 -13.80 1.28 15.72
CA ASN A 5 -13.65 0.95 17.13
C ASN A 5 -12.84 -0.33 17.28
N ALA A 6 -11.52 -0.19 17.34
CA ALA A 6 -10.57 -1.28 17.40
C ALA A 6 -10.12 -1.54 18.84
N LYS A 7 -9.74 -2.79 19.12
CA LYS A 7 -9.26 -3.19 20.45
C LYS A 7 -7.86 -2.66 20.65
N LEU A 8 -7.48 -2.42 21.91
CA LEU A 8 -6.11 -2.03 22.27
C LEU A 8 -5.05 -3.06 21.85
N THR A 9 -5.45 -4.31 21.61
CA THR A 9 -4.59 -5.41 21.16
C THR A 9 -4.39 -5.47 19.65
N ASP A 10 -5.17 -4.72 18.88
CA ASP A 10 -5.05 -4.70 17.42
C ASP A 10 -3.74 -3.98 17.04
N SER A 11 -2.93 -4.63 16.19
CA SER A 11 -1.55 -4.22 15.92
C SER A 11 -1.41 -3.17 14.82
N TYR A 12 -2.48 -2.82 14.12
CA TYR A 12 -2.44 -1.86 13.00
C TYR A 12 -2.79 -0.44 13.46
N ILE A 13 -2.09 0.56 12.93
CA ILE A 13 -2.40 1.98 13.15
C ILE A 13 -3.51 2.43 12.20
N ALA A 14 -3.33 2.15 10.92
CA ALA A 14 -4.33 2.28 9.87
C ALA A 14 -4.29 1.01 9.00
N ALA A 15 -5.30 0.82 8.15
CA ALA A 15 -5.34 -0.30 7.23
C ALA A 15 -6.13 0.04 5.96
N PHE A 16 -5.58 -0.29 4.81
CA PHE A 16 -6.26 -0.21 3.53
C PHE A 16 -7.10 -1.46 3.29
N MET A 17 -8.38 -1.25 2.97
CA MET A 17 -9.32 -2.30 2.63
C MET A 17 -9.86 -2.02 1.22
N PRO A 18 -9.33 -2.68 0.17
CA PRO A 18 -9.72 -2.44 -1.22
C PRO A 18 -11.18 -2.82 -1.48
N PHE A 19 -11.64 -3.90 -0.85
CA PHE A 19 -12.96 -4.49 -1.07
C PHE A 19 -13.70 -4.64 0.26
N PHE A 20 -14.61 -3.72 0.55
CA PHE A 20 -15.54 -3.81 1.67
C PHE A 20 -16.99 -3.94 1.16
N PRO A 21 -17.65 -5.10 1.37
CA PRO A 21 -19.07 -5.25 1.08
C PRO A 21 -19.89 -4.34 1.99
N PHE A 22 -20.52 -3.33 1.40
CA PHE A 22 -21.36 -2.35 2.11
C PHE A 22 -22.85 -2.72 2.04
N VAL A 23 -23.30 -3.30 0.94
CA VAL A 23 -24.66 -3.82 0.77
C VAL A 23 -24.60 -5.26 0.31
N TYR A 24 -25.27 -6.13 1.05
CA TYR A 24 -25.51 -7.52 0.66
C TYR A 24 -26.81 -7.60 -0.13
N PRO A 25 -26.83 -8.35 -1.24
CA PRO A 25 -28.02 -8.43 -2.04
C PRO A 25 -29.08 -9.35 -1.41
N ASP A 26 -30.30 -8.85 -1.24
CA ASP A 26 -31.51 -9.71 -1.24
C ASP A 26 -31.88 -10.04 -2.70
N THR A 27 -32.65 -11.12 -2.93
CA THR A 27 -33.00 -11.64 -4.27
C THR A 27 -33.24 -10.53 -5.29
N GLY A 28 -32.34 -10.40 -6.27
CA GLY A 28 -32.41 -9.41 -7.35
C GLY A 28 -31.53 -8.16 -7.18
N SER A 29 -30.86 -7.97 -6.05
CA SER A 29 -29.94 -6.85 -5.80
C SER A 29 -28.49 -7.20 -6.17
N ARG A 30 -27.62 -6.20 -6.33
CA ARG A 30 -26.18 -6.39 -6.60
C ARG A 30 -25.35 -6.06 -5.36
N TYR A 31 -24.17 -6.68 -5.23
CA TYR A 31 -23.20 -6.28 -4.20
C TYR A 31 -22.79 -4.84 -4.42
N LEU A 32 -22.76 -4.04 -3.35
CA LEU A 32 -22.07 -2.75 -3.38
C LEU A 32 -20.77 -2.88 -2.61
N ILE A 33 -19.66 -2.82 -3.33
CA ILE A 33 -18.32 -2.90 -2.76
C ILE A 33 -17.71 -1.51 -2.76
N LYS A 34 -17.20 -1.13 -1.59
CA LYS A 34 -16.54 0.15 -1.34
C LYS A 34 -15.09 -0.08 -0.97
N THR A 35 -14.22 0.80 -1.44
CA THR A 35 -12.83 0.89 -0.95
C THR A 35 -12.75 1.82 0.26
N GLN A 36 -11.98 1.45 1.28
CA GLN A 36 -11.81 2.29 2.47
C GLN A 36 -10.42 2.18 3.11
N ILE A 37 -10.03 3.24 3.81
CA ILE A 37 -8.91 3.25 4.75
C ILE A 37 -9.51 3.30 6.15
N LEU A 38 -9.14 2.35 6.99
CA LEU A 38 -9.57 2.21 8.38
C LEU A 38 -8.56 2.90 9.28
N LEU A 39 -9.03 3.75 10.19
CA LEU A 39 -8.23 4.39 11.22
C LEU A 39 -8.53 3.70 12.55
N ASN A 40 -7.51 3.16 13.21
CA ASN A 40 -7.68 2.47 14.49
C ASN A 40 -7.95 3.49 15.61
N SER A 41 -9.14 3.43 16.24
CA SER A 41 -9.51 4.34 17.33
C SER A 41 -8.54 4.32 18.51
N ALA A 42 -7.93 3.16 18.83
CA ALA A 42 -6.96 3.02 19.91
C ALA A 42 -5.70 3.88 19.70
N TYR A 43 -5.38 4.24 18.47
CA TYR A 43 -4.26 5.12 18.11
C TYR A 43 -4.75 6.54 17.83
N PHE A 44 -5.74 6.70 16.95
CA PHE A 44 -6.18 8.01 16.49
C PHE A 44 -6.92 8.84 17.56
N LEU A 45 -7.46 8.20 18.60
CA LEU A 45 -8.01 8.88 19.77
C LEU A 45 -7.03 8.94 20.96
N ASN A 46 -5.84 8.36 20.82
CA ASN A 46 -4.78 8.38 21.83
C ASN A 46 -3.43 8.76 21.19
N ILE A 47 -3.23 10.08 21.02
CA ILE A 47 -2.07 10.66 20.34
C ILE A 47 -0.75 10.20 20.98
N GLN A 48 -0.69 10.11 22.31
CA GLN A 48 0.54 9.69 23.00
C GLN A 48 0.95 8.26 22.63
N ARG A 49 -0.02 7.33 22.59
CA ARG A 49 0.22 5.96 22.14
C ARG A 49 0.67 5.94 20.67
N MET A 50 0.00 6.70 19.80
CA MET A 50 0.35 6.78 18.38
C MET A 50 1.77 7.30 18.16
N GLU A 51 2.13 8.40 18.81
CA GLU A 51 3.47 8.98 18.72
C GLU A 51 4.54 8.05 19.27
N ALA A 52 4.28 7.37 20.39
CA ALA A 52 5.22 6.40 20.95
C ALA A 52 5.44 5.21 20.01
N SER A 53 4.38 4.66 19.41
CA SER A 53 4.49 3.56 18.45
C SER A 53 5.21 3.97 17.17
N ILE A 54 4.91 5.15 16.62
CA ILE A 54 5.60 5.65 15.41
C ILE A 54 7.06 5.91 15.70
N LYS A 55 7.39 6.55 16.84
CA LYS A 55 8.77 6.80 17.24
C LYS A 55 9.56 5.50 17.34
N ASN A 56 9.00 4.49 18.02
CA ASN A 56 9.65 3.19 18.14
C ASN A 56 9.85 2.53 16.76
N ALA A 57 8.84 2.57 15.88
CA ALA A 57 8.93 2.02 14.54
C ALA A 57 10.02 2.70 13.69
N VAL A 58 10.22 4.01 13.84
CA VAL A 58 11.32 4.74 13.18
C VAL A 58 12.68 4.35 13.78
N GLU A 59 12.79 4.26 15.11
CA GLU A 59 14.05 3.93 15.80
C GLU A 59 14.61 2.56 15.41
N VAL A 60 13.73 1.58 15.17
CA VAL A 60 14.14 0.23 14.72
C VAL A 60 14.21 0.09 13.20
N GLY A 61 14.02 1.18 12.45
CA GLY A 61 14.03 1.20 10.99
C GLY A 61 12.84 0.50 10.33
N HIS A 62 11.78 0.20 11.08
CA HIS A 62 10.55 -0.38 10.55
C HIS A 62 9.85 0.59 9.60
N PHE A 63 9.70 1.86 10.00
CA PHE A 63 9.16 2.92 9.15
C PHE A 63 10.26 3.83 8.58
N PRO A 64 10.00 4.57 7.48
CA PRO A 64 10.95 5.52 6.93
C PRO A 64 11.27 6.64 7.92
N PRO A 65 12.46 7.25 7.83
CA PRO A 65 12.82 8.41 8.65
C PRO A 65 11.80 9.55 8.51
N ASN A 66 11.62 10.32 9.59
CA ASN A 66 10.68 11.44 9.70
C ASN A 66 9.19 11.06 9.71
N SER A 67 8.87 9.77 9.87
CA SER A 67 7.49 9.31 10.01
C SER A 67 6.77 9.96 11.19
N ASN A 68 5.51 10.29 10.95
CA ASN A 68 4.62 10.98 11.89
C ASN A 68 3.18 10.48 11.69
N ARG A 69 2.24 10.97 12.52
CA ARG A 69 0.85 10.51 12.49
C ARG A 69 0.13 10.65 11.15
N TYR A 70 0.54 11.60 10.32
CA TYR A 70 -0.07 11.81 9.00
C TYR A 70 0.52 10.85 7.98
N SER A 71 1.80 10.50 8.12
CA SER A 71 2.48 9.64 7.17
C SER A 71 2.04 8.17 7.28
N THR A 72 1.54 7.73 8.44
CA THR A 72 0.89 6.40 8.54
C THR A 72 -0.37 6.32 7.69
N VAL A 73 -1.08 7.43 7.48
CA VAL A 73 -2.19 7.47 6.52
C VAL A 73 -1.66 7.55 5.08
N ALA A 74 -0.53 8.22 4.87
CA ALA A 74 0.13 8.25 3.55
C ALA A 74 0.57 6.85 3.10
N HIS A 75 1.07 6.01 4.01
CA HIS A 75 1.33 4.59 3.74
C HIS A 75 0.09 3.88 3.15
N GLU A 76 -1.07 4.02 3.79
CA GLU A 76 -2.33 3.44 3.28
C GLU A 76 -2.77 4.03 1.93
N PHE A 77 -2.46 5.30 1.68
CA PHE A 77 -2.64 5.89 0.37
C PHE A 77 -1.71 5.28 -0.69
N GLY A 78 -0.52 4.83 -0.32
CA GLY A 78 0.36 4.05 -1.20
C GLY A 78 -0.31 2.76 -1.67
N HIS A 79 -0.92 2.00 -0.76
CA HIS A 79 -1.73 0.83 -1.13
C HIS A 79 -2.92 1.20 -2.03
N TYR A 80 -3.64 2.28 -1.69
CA TYR A 80 -4.78 2.74 -2.49
C TYR A 80 -4.37 3.13 -3.92
N LEU A 81 -3.26 3.86 -4.07
CA LEU A 81 -2.76 4.25 -5.38
C LEU A 81 -2.29 3.03 -6.19
N SER A 82 -1.62 2.06 -5.56
CA SER A 82 -1.28 0.78 -6.18
C SER A 82 -2.54 0.05 -6.69
N PHE A 83 -3.58 0.01 -5.86
CA PHE A 83 -4.87 -0.55 -6.24
C PHE A 83 -5.52 0.19 -7.42
N LEU A 84 -5.52 1.53 -7.43
CA LEU A 84 -6.05 2.31 -8.56
C LEU A 84 -5.27 2.06 -9.86
N ALA A 85 -3.95 1.94 -9.77
CA ALA A 85 -3.08 1.60 -10.90
C ALA A 85 -3.43 0.21 -11.48
N MET A 86 -3.64 -0.78 -10.61
CA MET A 86 -4.08 -2.12 -11.00
C MET A 86 -5.45 -2.09 -11.69
N MET A 87 -6.42 -1.38 -11.11
CA MET A 87 -7.78 -1.25 -11.67
C MET A 87 -7.74 -0.60 -13.05
N LYS A 88 -6.92 0.45 -13.22
CA LYS A 88 -6.73 1.14 -14.49
C LYS A 88 -6.11 0.24 -15.56
N GLU A 89 -5.08 -0.53 -15.20
CA GLU A 89 -4.47 -1.51 -16.12
C GLU A 89 -5.50 -2.54 -16.60
N ASN A 90 -6.43 -2.93 -15.73
CA ASN A 90 -7.51 -3.87 -16.06
C ASN A 90 -8.76 -3.20 -16.66
N LYS A 91 -8.72 -1.89 -16.94
CA LYS A 91 -9.84 -1.10 -17.50
C LYS A 91 -11.12 -1.16 -16.66
N LEU A 92 -10.96 -1.08 -15.33
CA LEU A 92 -12.07 -1.11 -14.38
C LEU A 92 -12.37 0.28 -13.84
N ASP A 93 -13.65 0.65 -13.83
CA ASP A 93 -14.14 1.89 -13.25
C ASP A 93 -14.05 1.86 -11.72
N TYR A 94 -13.72 3.01 -11.14
CA TYR A 94 -13.29 3.12 -9.76
C TYR A 94 -14.45 3.08 -8.74
N VAL A 95 -14.17 2.49 -7.57
CA VAL A 95 -14.76 2.76 -6.24
C VAL A 95 -16.24 2.37 -6.00
N LEU A 96 -17.02 2.08 -7.05
CA LEU A 96 -18.35 1.47 -6.90
C LEU A 96 -18.53 0.33 -7.90
N ILE A 97 -18.29 -0.89 -7.43
CA ILE A 97 -18.54 -2.09 -8.21
C ILE A 97 -20.01 -2.44 -7.98
N SER A 98 -20.93 -1.71 -8.62
CA SER A 98 -22.35 -2.10 -8.65
C SER A 98 -22.63 -3.07 -9.80
N ASP A 99 -21.77 -3.14 -10.81
CA ASP A 99 -22.11 -3.67 -12.15
C ASP A 99 -21.08 -4.66 -12.71
N LEU A 100 -20.07 -5.08 -11.94
CA LEU A 100 -19.11 -6.05 -12.46
C LEU A 100 -19.76 -7.42 -12.60
N ASP A 101 -19.58 -7.97 -13.80
CA ASP A 101 -19.56 -9.42 -14.01
C ASP A 101 -18.66 -10.05 -12.94
N SER A 102 -19.16 -11.09 -12.27
CA SER A 102 -18.52 -11.71 -11.11
C SER A 102 -17.08 -12.11 -11.39
N ASP A 103 -16.79 -12.51 -12.63
CA ASP A 103 -15.48 -12.99 -13.05
C ASP A 103 -14.43 -11.89 -13.07
N THR A 104 -14.81 -10.68 -13.48
CA THR A 104 -13.90 -9.53 -13.51
C THR A 104 -13.57 -9.04 -12.10
N PHE A 105 -14.56 -9.01 -11.20
CA PHE A 105 -14.34 -8.73 -9.79
C PHE A 105 -13.42 -9.76 -9.14
N ILE A 106 -13.69 -11.05 -9.34
CA ILE A 106 -12.88 -12.15 -8.78
C ILE A 106 -11.44 -12.06 -9.29
N LYS A 107 -11.24 -11.79 -10.58
CA LYS A 107 -9.90 -11.64 -11.15
C LYS A 107 -9.12 -10.49 -10.50
N SER A 108 -9.74 -9.33 -10.31
CA SER A 108 -9.07 -8.18 -9.67
C SER A 108 -8.87 -8.37 -8.17
N ALA A 109 -9.80 -9.04 -7.49
CA ALA A 109 -9.62 -9.43 -6.10
C ALA A 109 -8.44 -10.39 -5.93
N ASN A 110 -8.30 -11.37 -6.83
CA ASN A 110 -7.19 -12.32 -6.82
C ASN A 110 -5.86 -11.66 -7.14
N ALA A 111 -5.79 -10.79 -8.16
CA ALA A 111 -4.58 -10.08 -8.54
C ALA A 111 -4.06 -9.11 -7.46
N PHE A 112 -4.97 -8.55 -6.66
CA PHE A 112 -4.59 -7.79 -5.47
C PHE A 112 -4.13 -8.74 -4.35
N ALA A 113 -4.86 -9.82 -4.11
CA ALA A 113 -4.59 -10.76 -3.02
C ALA A 113 -3.27 -11.53 -3.19
N ASP A 114 -2.84 -11.79 -4.43
CA ASP A 114 -1.58 -12.50 -4.71
C ASP A 114 -0.36 -11.58 -4.84
N GLY A 115 -0.54 -10.25 -4.80
CA GLY A 115 0.52 -9.26 -4.89
C GLY A 115 1.25 -9.23 -6.24
N SER A 116 0.73 -9.89 -7.28
CA SER A 116 1.37 -10.02 -8.59
C SER A 116 1.56 -8.68 -9.30
N PHE A 117 0.56 -7.78 -9.19
CA PHE A 117 0.65 -6.44 -9.76
C PHE A 117 1.73 -5.59 -9.06
N SER A 118 1.79 -5.64 -7.72
CA SER A 118 2.81 -4.95 -6.94
C SER A 118 4.21 -5.48 -7.23
N LEU A 119 4.38 -6.80 -7.40
CA LEU A 119 5.63 -7.42 -7.85
C LEU A 119 6.05 -6.93 -9.24
N LYS A 120 5.11 -6.84 -10.18
CA LYS A 120 5.36 -6.33 -11.53
C LYS A 120 5.88 -4.89 -11.51
N MET A 121 5.19 -3.98 -10.81
CA MET A 121 5.62 -2.57 -10.70
C MET A 121 7.00 -2.46 -10.04
N MET A 122 7.22 -3.23 -8.97
CA MET A 122 8.47 -3.23 -8.22
C MET A 122 9.64 -3.76 -9.07
N THR A 123 9.41 -4.82 -9.86
CA THR A 123 10.41 -5.35 -10.80
C THR A 123 10.75 -4.34 -11.89
N GLU A 124 9.75 -3.66 -12.45
CA GLU A 124 9.97 -2.59 -13.45
C GLU A 124 10.80 -1.44 -12.86
N ALA A 125 10.48 -0.99 -11.64
CA ALA A 125 11.24 0.05 -10.95
C ALA A 125 12.70 -0.35 -10.70
N TYR A 126 12.94 -1.60 -10.31
CA TYR A 126 14.28 -2.12 -10.10
C TYR A 126 15.10 -2.23 -11.38
N GLU A 127 14.51 -2.70 -12.49
CA GLU A 127 15.22 -2.76 -13.77
C GLU A 127 15.52 -1.35 -14.31
N ASN A 128 14.61 -0.39 -14.12
CA ASN A 128 14.89 1.03 -14.40
C ASN A 128 16.07 1.54 -13.58
N TYR A 129 16.08 1.28 -12.28
CA TYR A 129 17.19 1.66 -11.38
C TYR A 129 18.53 1.06 -11.82
N LYS A 130 18.55 -0.24 -12.13
CA LYS A 130 19.74 -0.94 -12.65
C LYS A 130 20.28 -0.33 -13.92
N SER A 131 19.39 -0.04 -14.89
CA SER A 131 19.80 0.55 -16.16
C SER A 131 20.43 1.93 -16.01
N LYS A 132 19.96 2.73 -15.03
CA LYS A 132 20.45 4.09 -14.77
C LYS A 132 21.75 4.14 -13.97
N THR A 133 21.99 3.16 -13.10
CA THR A 133 23.08 3.21 -12.10
C THR A 133 24.18 2.18 -12.34
N ASN A 134 23.94 1.18 -13.18
CA ASN A 134 24.82 0.01 -13.35
C ASN A 134 25.13 -0.70 -12.02
N THR A 135 24.15 -0.72 -11.10
CA THR A 135 24.31 -1.34 -9.77
C THR A 135 24.40 -2.87 -9.84
N SER A 136 25.13 -3.46 -8.88
CA SER A 136 25.11 -4.91 -8.60
C SER A 136 24.15 -5.29 -7.47
N MET A 137 23.43 -4.32 -6.91
CA MET A 137 22.45 -4.51 -5.85
C MET A 137 21.36 -5.48 -6.31
N SER A 138 21.01 -6.44 -5.47
CA SER A 138 19.90 -7.37 -5.69
C SER A 138 18.54 -6.70 -5.48
N LEU A 139 17.48 -7.36 -5.97
CA LEU A 139 16.10 -6.92 -5.75
C LEU A 139 15.74 -6.78 -4.26
N LEU A 140 16.25 -7.70 -3.43
CA LEU A 140 16.03 -7.66 -1.99
C LEU A 140 16.71 -6.45 -1.37
N GLU A 141 17.97 -6.19 -1.68
CA GLU A 141 18.70 -5.02 -1.18
C GLU A 141 18.07 -3.71 -1.64
N PHE A 142 17.57 -3.66 -2.88
CA PHE A 142 16.82 -2.51 -3.41
C PHE A 142 15.60 -2.20 -2.55
N ARG A 143 14.79 -3.22 -2.23
CA ARG A 143 13.60 -3.07 -1.37
C ARG A 143 13.98 -2.74 0.08
N SER A 144 14.94 -3.46 0.65
CA SER A 144 15.43 -3.25 2.02
C SER A 144 16.03 -1.86 2.24
N SER A 145 16.45 -1.17 1.18
CA SER A 145 16.96 0.19 1.29
C SER A 145 15.92 1.23 1.73
N ILE A 146 14.62 0.92 1.58
CA ILE A 146 13.49 1.80 1.90
C ILE A 146 13.25 1.79 3.42
N SER A 147 12.86 0.64 3.95
CA SER A 147 12.59 0.39 5.37
C SER A 147 12.57 -1.12 5.63
N ALA A 148 12.58 -1.54 6.89
CA ALA A 148 12.38 -2.95 7.22
C ALA A 148 10.95 -3.43 6.90
N TYR A 149 9.97 -2.53 6.91
CA TYR A 149 8.59 -2.89 6.56
C TYR A 149 8.40 -3.10 5.04
N ALA A 150 9.23 -2.47 4.20
CA ALA A 150 9.21 -2.69 2.75
C ALA A 150 9.56 -4.13 2.33
N VAL A 151 10.13 -4.94 3.23
CA VAL A 151 10.43 -6.36 3.02
C VAL A 151 9.64 -7.27 3.97
N ALA A 152 8.48 -6.81 4.43
CA ALA A 152 7.55 -7.58 5.24
C ALA A 152 7.20 -8.92 4.58
N LYS A 153 6.92 -9.90 5.44
CA LYS A 153 6.53 -11.24 5.07
C LYS A 153 5.21 -11.62 5.72
N ASP A 154 4.42 -12.41 5.03
CA ASP A 154 3.19 -12.99 5.57
C ASP A 154 3.49 -14.11 6.57
N ASN A 155 2.43 -14.72 7.12
CA ASN A 155 2.53 -15.83 8.07
C ASN A 155 3.14 -17.11 7.47
N LYS A 156 3.30 -17.19 6.15
CA LYS A 156 3.95 -18.30 5.44
C LYS A 156 5.42 -18.00 5.12
N GLY A 157 5.88 -16.78 5.39
CA GLY A 157 7.25 -16.34 5.11
C GLY A 157 7.45 -15.77 3.70
N GLU A 158 6.35 -15.57 2.96
CA GLU A 158 6.34 -15.00 1.61
C GLU A 158 6.33 -13.48 1.66
N TYR A 159 7.02 -12.82 0.73
CA TYR A 159 7.09 -11.37 0.71
C TYR A 159 5.75 -10.72 0.34
N ILE A 160 5.39 -9.67 1.07
CA ILE A 160 4.23 -8.83 0.77
C ILE A 160 4.72 -7.63 -0.07
N TYR A 161 4.61 -7.74 -1.40
CA TYR A 161 5.13 -6.69 -2.29
C TYR A 161 4.33 -5.38 -2.20
N ASP A 162 3.06 -5.43 -1.78
CA ASP A 162 2.24 -4.25 -1.54
C ASP A 162 2.83 -3.33 -0.46
N GLU A 163 3.46 -3.91 0.57
CA GLU A 163 4.17 -3.15 1.61
C GLU A 163 5.37 -2.41 1.02
N THR A 164 6.08 -3.00 0.04
CA THR A 164 7.15 -2.30 -0.66
C THR A 164 6.64 -1.03 -1.36
N ILE A 165 5.51 -1.13 -2.06
CA ILE A 165 4.93 0.02 -2.78
C ILE A 165 4.42 1.08 -1.79
N ALA A 166 3.76 0.65 -0.71
CA ALA A 166 3.26 1.54 0.33
C ALA A 166 4.39 2.29 1.06
N GLU A 167 5.45 1.57 1.45
CA GLU A 167 6.62 2.16 2.11
C GLU A 167 7.41 3.08 1.18
N ALA A 168 7.53 2.74 -0.11
CA ALA A 168 8.13 3.64 -1.10
C ALA A 168 7.36 4.96 -1.21
N PHE A 169 6.03 4.88 -1.30
CA PHE A 169 5.19 6.08 -1.34
C PHE A 169 5.24 6.86 -0.02
N HIS A 170 5.25 6.17 1.11
CA HIS A 170 5.38 6.77 2.45
C HIS A 170 6.70 7.55 2.58
N ASP A 171 7.83 6.93 2.22
CA ASP A 171 9.14 7.58 2.20
C ASP A 171 9.17 8.78 1.25
N TYR A 172 8.65 8.64 0.02
CA TYR A 172 8.58 9.74 -0.93
C TYR A 172 7.66 10.88 -0.44
N TYR A 173 6.53 10.57 0.18
CA TYR A 173 5.62 11.55 0.75
C TYR A 173 6.32 12.41 1.82
N LEU A 174 7.07 11.76 2.71
CA LEU A 174 7.80 12.40 3.80
C LEU A 174 9.02 13.18 3.31
N ASN A 175 9.84 12.55 2.47
CA ASN A 175 11.20 12.99 2.21
C ASN A 175 11.39 13.60 0.82
N LYS A 176 10.41 13.46 -0.08
CA LYS A 176 10.42 14.03 -1.45
C LYS A 176 11.73 13.70 -2.16
N ASN A 177 12.46 14.71 -2.64
CA ASN A 177 13.74 14.53 -3.32
C ASN A 177 14.84 13.90 -2.43
N LYS A 178 14.68 13.92 -1.10
CA LYS A 178 15.59 13.29 -0.14
C LYS A 178 15.18 11.86 0.21
N SER A 179 14.10 11.33 -0.35
CA SER A 179 13.72 9.93 -0.20
C SER A 179 14.79 9.02 -0.77
N LYS A 180 14.71 7.73 -0.43
CA LYS A 180 15.57 6.69 -1.01
C LYS A 180 15.36 6.61 -2.52
N ASP A 181 16.42 6.27 -3.24
CA ASP A 181 16.35 6.17 -4.70
C ASP A 181 15.41 5.05 -5.14
N ALA A 182 15.34 3.96 -4.38
CA ALA A 182 14.34 2.92 -4.58
C ALA A 182 12.90 3.47 -4.51
N SER A 183 12.61 4.30 -3.50
CA SER A 183 11.31 4.95 -3.35
C SER A 183 10.97 5.86 -4.54
N LYS A 184 11.94 6.61 -5.06
CA LYS A 184 11.75 7.50 -6.23
C LYS A 184 11.42 6.71 -7.48
N GLU A 185 12.14 5.63 -7.75
CA GLU A 185 11.90 4.78 -8.92
C GLU A 185 10.55 4.08 -8.84
N ILE A 186 10.18 3.56 -7.67
CA ILE A 186 8.86 2.93 -7.46
C ILE A 186 7.73 3.95 -7.64
N VAL A 187 7.83 5.14 -7.06
CA VAL A 187 6.81 6.19 -7.22
C VAL A 187 6.73 6.69 -8.67
N SER A 188 7.85 6.74 -9.40
CA SER A 188 7.85 7.06 -10.83
C SER A 188 7.06 6.02 -11.64
N VAL A 189 7.29 4.74 -11.39
CA VAL A 189 6.52 3.65 -12.04
C VAL A 189 5.04 3.70 -11.64
N LEU A 190 4.74 3.91 -10.36
CA LEU A 190 3.36 4.07 -9.89
C LEU A 190 2.63 5.20 -10.63
N ASN A 191 3.27 6.37 -10.77
CA ASN A 191 2.72 7.51 -11.52
C ASN A 191 2.45 7.16 -12.99
N LYS A 192 3.37 6.42 -13.64
CA LYS A 192 3.16 5.93 -15.01
C LYS A 192 1.88 5.09 -15.13
N TYR A 193 1.64 4.15 -14.22
CA TYR A 193 0.42 3.32 -14.25
C TYR A 193 -0.85 4.11 -13.90
N LEU A 194 -0.74 5.14 -13.07
CA LEU A 194 -1.84 6.07 -12.80
C LEU A 194 -2.11 7.01 -14.00
N GLY A 195 -1.21 7.09 -14.98
CA GLY A 195 -1.30 7.99 -16.13
C GLY A 195 -0.86 9.43 -15.83
N GLY A 196 -0.02 9.62 -14.81
CA GLY A 196 0.71 10.87 -14.59
C GLY A 196 1.91 10.94 -15.54
N SER A 197 2.00 12.02 -16.31
CA SER A 197 3.15 12.41 -17.14
C SER A 197 4.08 13.35 -16.38
#